data_AF-A0A1G6PXI4-F1
#
_entry.id   AF-A0A1G6PXI4-F1
#
_cell.length_a   1.000
_cell.length_b   1.000
_cell.length_c   1.000
_cell.angle_alpha   90.00
_cell.angle_beta   90.00
_cell.angle_gamma   90.00
#
_symmetry.space_group_name_H-M   'P 1'
#
loop_
_entity.id
_entity.type
_entity.pdbx_description
1 polymer ?
#
loop_
_entity_poly.entity_id
_entity_poly.type
_entity_poly.pdbx_seq_one_letter_code
_entity_poly.pdbx_strand_id
1 'polypeptide(L)' 'MAITLQSVICPACAEELARDNRGCPHCGYQDHVAGRILSLQEMAQLPSYPAPNAASFDDVSPGFIAAVITAARVGHQAS' A
#
# COMPACT_ATOMS: atom_id res chain seq x y z
N MET A 1 10.86 -3.21 13.06
CA MET A 1 11.39 -2.07 12.29
C MET A 1 10.34 -0.97 12.28
N ALA A 2 10.71 0.31 12.18
CA ALA A 2 9.71 1.37 12.09
C ALA A 2 9.16 1.41 10.65
N ILE A 3 7.85 1.21 10.50
CA ILE A 3 7.18 1.32 9.20
C ILE A 3 7.11 2.80 8.82
N THR A 4 7.43 3.10 7.57
CA THR A 4 7.30 4.46 7.01
C THR A 4 6.42 4.44 5.78
N LEU A 5 6.05 5.62 5.26
CA LEU A 5 5.30 5.71 3.99
C LEU A 5 6.07 5.12 2.80
N GLN A 6 7.38 4.95 2.95
CA GLN A 6 8.28 4.38 1.97
C GLN A 6 8.41 2.86 2.08
N SER A 7 7.90 2.25 3.14
CA SER A 7 7.88 0.79 3.30
C SER A 7 6.95 0.16 2.26
N VAL A 8 7.37 -0.98 1.72
CA VAL A 8 6.53 -1.85 0.90
C VAL A 8 6.00 -2.94 1.82
N ILE A 9 4.69 -2.95 2.05
CA ILE A 9 4.03 -3.97 2.86
C ILE A 9 3.17 -4.81 1.95
N CYS A 10 3.32 -6.13 2.01
CA CYS A 10 2.46 -7.03 1.25
C CYS A 10 1.01 -6.84 1.71
N PRO A 11 0.08 -6.49 0.81
CA PRO A 11 -1.31 -6.25 1.21
C PRO A 11 -2.01 -7.52 1.70
N ALA A 12 -1.56 -8.70 1.27
CA ALA A 12 -2.17 -9.98 1.64
C ALA A 12 -1.67 -10.58 2.96
N CYS A 13 -0.40 -10.42 3.31
CA CYS A 13 0.19 -11.08 4.48
C CYS A 13 0.95 -10.14 5.44
N ALA A 14 0.90 -8.84 5.19
CA ALA A 14 1.54 -7.78 5.99
C ALA A 14 3.07 -7.85 6.14
N GLU A 15 3.74 -8.74 5.39
CA GLU A 15 5.21 -8.82 5.41
C GLU A 15 5.85 -7.59 4.75
N GLU A 16 6.93 -7.09 5.33
CA GLU A 16 7.69 -5.99 4.74
C GLU A 16 8.65 -6.50 3.66
N LEU A 17 8.64 -5.84 2.50
CA LEU A 17 9.35 -6.27 1.31
C LEU A 17 10.40 -5.24 0.87
N ALA A 18 11.35 -5.70 0.06
CA ALA A 18 12.27 -4.82 -0.65
C ALA A 18 11.51 -3.94 -1.67
N ARG A 19 12.01 -2.73 -1.92
CA ARG A 19 11.38 -1.80 -2.88
C ARG A 19 11.40 -2.30 -4.33
N ASP A 20 12.38 -3.10 -4.69
CA ASP A 20 12.56 -3.73 -6.00
C ASP A 20 11.98 -5.16 -6.07
N ASN A 21 11.07 -5.50 -5.15
CA ASN A 21 10.36 -6.78 -5.16
C ASN A 21 9.69 -7.07 -6.51
N ARG A 22 9.42 -8.35 -6.77
CA ARG A 22 8.67 -8.81 -7.94
C ARG A 22 7.38 -9.54 -7.54
N GLY A 23 6.82 -9.15 -6.39
CA GLY A 23 5.80 -9.93 -5.67
C GLY A 23 6.32 -10.42 -4.32
N CYS A 24 5.40 -10.92 -3.49
CA CYS A 24 5.70 -11.37 -2.15
C CYS A 24 6.19 -12.83 -2.16
N PRO A 25 7.44 -13.11 -1.74
CA PRO A 25 7.96 -14.48 -1.72
C PRO A 25 7.36 -15.33 -0.59
N HIS A 26 6.65 -14.71 0.35
CA HIS A 26 6.09 -15.39 1.53
C HIS A 26 4.70 -15.98 1.24
N CYS A 27 3.81 -15.21 0.60
CA CYS A 27 2.43 -15.64 0.32
C CYS A 27 2.11 -15.79 -1.17
N GLY A 28 3.02 -15.37 -2.06
CA GLY A 28 2.83 -15.47 -3.50
C GLY A 28 2.03 -14.33 -4.15
N TYR A 29 1.55 -13.35 -3.37
CA TYR A 29 0.83 -12.19 -3.91
C TYR A 29 1.67 -11.42 -4.93
N GLN A 30 1.08 -11.07 -6.07
CA GLN A 30 1.71 -10.32 -7.15
C GLN A 30 0.79 -9.20 -7.62
N ASP A 31 1.35 -8.00 -7.79
CA ASP A 31 0.72 -6.92 -8.53
C ASP A 31 1.16 -7.02 -10.00
N HIS A 32 0.28 -7.55 -10.84
CA HIS A 32 0.53 -7.72 -12.27
C HIS A 32 0.38 -6.42 -13.09
N VAL A 33 -0.15 -5.35 -12.49
CA VAL A 33 -0.33 -4.07 -13.16
C VAL A 33 0.95 -3.26 -13.07
N ALA A 34 1.51 -3.11 -11.87
CA ALA A 34 2.75 -2.37 -11.65
C ALA A 34 4.01 -3.24 -11.85
N GLY A 35 3.87 -4.57 -11.88
CA GLY A 35 4.99 -5.51 -11.97
C GLY A 35 5.78 -5.67 -10.66
N ARG A 36 5.33 -5.01 -9.59
CA ARG A 36 5.84 -5.13 -8.22
C ARG A 36 4.80 -4.62 -7.21
N ILE A 37 4.93 -5.03 -5.96
CA ILE A 37 4.17 -4.45 -4.86
C ILE A 37 4.71 -3.05 -4.57
N LEU A 38 3.80 -2.09 -4.50
CA LEU A 38 4.08 -0.67 -4.30
C LEU A 38 4.29 -0.32 -2.82
N SER A 39 4.95 0.80 -2.54
CA SER A 39 5.01 1.35 -1.18
C SER A 39 3.66 1.91 -0.75
N LEU A 40 3.47 2.09 0.57
CA LEU A 40 2.23 2.69 1.11
C LEU A 40 1.93 4.07 0.50
N GLN A 41 2.94 4.88 0.25
CA GLN A 41 2.76 6.18 -0.41
C GLN A 41 2.29 6.04 -1.86
N GLU A 42 2.91 5.16 -2.63
CA GLU A 42 2.57 4.92 -4.04
C GLU A 42 1.15 4.34 -4.16
N MET A 43 0.81 3.35 -3.32
CA MET A 43 -0.54 2.77 -3.27
C MET A 43 -1.60 3.83 -3.00
N ALA A 44 -1.37 4.71 -2.03
CA ALA A 44 -2.31 5.76 -1.64
C ALA A 44 -2.55 6.83 -2.71
N GLN A 45 -1.69 6.94 -3.71
CA GLN A 45 -1.82 7.91 -4.80
C GLN A 45 -2.62 7.38 -5.99
N LEU A 46 -2.97 6.10 -6.00
CA LEU A 46 -3.69 5.49 -7.11
C LEU A 46 -5.20 5.80 -7.07
N PRO A 47 -5.87 5.76 -8.23
CA PRO A 47 -7.31 5.96 -8.29
C PRO A 47 -8.07 4.93 -7.46
N SER A 48 -9.15 5.37 -6.80
CA SER A 48 -10.09 4.50 -6.09
C SER A 48 -11.47 4.55 -6.74
N TYR A 49 -12.29 3.55 -6.46
CA TYR A 49 -13.70 3.55 -6.87
C TYR A 49 -14.38 4.88 -6.44
N PRO A 50 -15.21 5.52 -7.28
CA PRO A 50 -15.75 5.02 -8.56
C PRO A 50 -14.92 5.35 -9.82
N ALA A 51 -13.62 5.68 -9.71
CA ALA A 51 -12.81 5.96 -10.88
C ALA A 51 -12.73 4.75 -11.85
N PRO A 52 -12.79 4.95 -13.18
CA PRO A 52 -12.78 3.86 -14.17
C PRO A 52 -11.56 2.92 -14.13
N ASN A 53 -10.44 3.38 -13.55
CA ASN A 53 -9.18 2.66 -13.41
C ASN A 53 -8.79 2.48 -11.93
N ALA A 54 -9.79 2.31 -11.07
CA ALA A 54 -9.57 2.10 -9.64
C ALA A 54 -8.67 0.88 -9.39
N ALA A 55 -7.64 1.06 -8.57
CA ALA A 55 -6.81 -0.03 -8.08
C ALA A 55 -7.45 -0.69 -6.84
N SER A 56 -7.10 -1.95 -6.59
CA SER A 56 -7.46 -2.70 -5.38
C SER A 56 -6.29 -3.60 -4.98
N PHE A 57 -5.96 -3.63 -3.70
CA PHE A 57 -4.85 -4.38 -3.13
C PHE A 57 -5.36 -5.32 -2.05
N ASP A 58 -5.69 -6.56 -2.43
CA ASP A 58 -6.34 -7.53 -1.51
C ASP A 58 -7.62 -6.94 -0.87
N ASP A 59 -8.52 -6.48 -1.74
CA ASP A 59 -9.76 -5.77 -1.39
C ASP A 59 -9.58 -4.43 -0.63
N VAL A 60 -8.34 -3.96 -0.47
CA VAL A 60 -8.05 -2.63 0.08
C VAL A 60 -7.93 -1.60 -1.03
N SER A 61 -8.79 -0.57 -0.98
CA SER A 61 -8.74 0.55 -1.93
C SER A 61 -7.62 1.55 -1.58
N PRO A 62 -6.99 2.21 -2.58
CA PRO A 62 -6.05 3.31 -2.35
C PRO A 62 -6.58 4.41 -1.41
N GLY A 63 -7.86 4.73 -1.51
CA GLY A 63 -8.52 5.77 -0.72
C GLY A 63 -8.57 5.41 0.77
N PHE A 64 -8.75 4.13 1.09
CA PHE A 64 -8.64 3.67 2.48
C PHE A 64 -7.22 3.85 3.01
N ILE A 65 -6.20 3.48 2.23
CA ILE A 65 -4.78 3.65 2.59
C ILE A 65 -4.46 5.14 2.81
N ALA A 66 -4.92 6.02 1.92
CA ALA A 66 -4.75 7.46 2.04
C ALA A 66 -5.43 8.02 3.32
N ALA A 67 -6.61 7.52 3.67
CA ALA A 67 -7.33 7.91 4.89
C ALA A 67 -6.56 7.49 6.15
N VAL A 68 -6.05 6.26 6.20
CA VAL A 68 -5.22 5.77 7.32
C VAL A 68 -3.95 6.60 7.48
N ILE A 69 -3.25 6.91 6.38
CA ILE A 69 -2.05 7.77 6.40
C ILE A 69 -2.39 9.16 6.96
N THR A 70 -3.53 9.72 6.55
CA THR A 70 -3.98 11.03 7.03
C THR A 70 -4.28 11.00 8.53
N ALA A 71 -5.02 9.99 9.00
CA ALA A 71 -5.33 9.81 10.41
C ALA A 71 -4.06 9.67 11.26
N ALA A 72 -3.09 8.88 10.81
CA ALA A 72 -1.81 8.71 11.51
C ALA A 72 -1.02 10.02 11.62
N ARG A 73 -1.00 10.85 10.57
CA ARG A 73 -0.35 12.18 10.61
C ARG A 73 -1.01 13.12 11.61
N VAL A 74 -2.33 13.16 11.66
CA VAL A 74 -3.08 13.99 12.62
C VAL A 74 -2.79 13.55 14.06
N GLY A 75 -2.78 12.24 14.33
CA GLY A 75 -2.44 11.70 15.65
C GLY A 75 -1.04 12.08 16.12
N HIS A 76 -0.04 12.08 15.21
CA HIS A 76 1.32 12.51 15.51
C HIS A 76 1.47 14.02 15.76
N GLN A 77 0.55 14.85 15.27
CA GLN A 77 0.59 16.31 15.48
C GLN A 77 -0.12 16.75 16.77
N ALA A 78 -0.98 15.89 17.33
CA ALA A 78 -1.71 16.14 18.57
C ALA A 78 -0.95 15.68 19.83
N SER A 79 0.29 15.19 19.69
CA SER A 79 1.17 14.72 20.77
C SER A 79 2.25 15.72 21.14
#